data_AF-A0A534LPY0-F1
#
_entry.id   AF-A0A534LPY0-F1
#
_cell.length_a   1.000
_cell.length_b   1.000
_cell.length_c   1.000
_cell.angle_alpha   90.00
_cell.angle_beta   90.00
_cell.angle_gamma   90.00
#
_symmetry.space_group_name_H-M   'P 1'
#
loop_
_entity.id
_entity.type
_entity.pdbx_description
1 polymer ?
#
loop_
_entity_poly.entity_id
_entity_poly.type
_entity_poly.pdbx_seq_one_letter_code
_entity_poly.pdbx_strand_id
1 'polypeptide(L)'
;MEIGCGARVRDFDGRRYFYFWHYERTNGRSERKEDYIGRVDSESTRSDLLRRMAVYHRKAEQEFAARRARIEGLIEAAHTST
;
A
#
# COMPACT_ATOMS: atom_id res chain seq x y z
N MET A 1 11.05 1.73 5.60
CA MET A 1 9.85 1.04 5.09
C MET A 1 9.06 2.02 4.24
N GLU A 2 9.05 1.81 2.94
CA GLU A 2 8.20 2.54 2.01
C GLU A 2 6.74 2.10 2.21
N ILE A 3 5.81 3.05 2.13
CA ILE A 3 4.37 2.82 2.16
C ILE A 3 3.82 3.47 0.91
N GLY A 4 2.96 2.75 0.21
CA GLY A 4 2.30 3.26 -0.97
C GLY A 4 1.63 2.15 -1.75
N CYS A 5 0.50 2.50 -2.37
CA CYS A 5 -0.16 1.67 -3.34
C CYS A 5 -0.73 2.52 -4.46
N GLY A 6 -1.15 1.87 -5.54
CA GLY A 6 -1.88 2.53 -6.61
C GLY A 6 -2.33 1.57 -7.69
N ALA A 7 -3.14 2.08 -8.60
CA ALA A 7 -3.60 1.36 -9.78
C ALA A 7 -2.85 1.85 -11.02
N ARG A 8 -2.63 0.94 -11.96
CA ARG A 8 -2.17 1.23 -13.33
C ARG A 8 -3.08 0.52 -14.31
N VAL A 9 -3.29 1.15 -15.46
CA VAL A 9 -3.92 0.50 -16.62
C VAL A 9 -2.82 0.18 -17.61
N ARG A 10 -2.77 -1.07 -18.08
CA ARG A 10 -1.91 -1.47 -19.19
C ARG A 10 -2.76 -1.86 -20.38
N ASP A 11 -2.34 -1.44 -21.56
CA ASP A 11 -2.95 -1.83 -22.83
C ASP A 11 -2.09 -2.91 -23.49
N PHE A 12 -2.74 -3.98 -23.93
CA PHE A 12 -2.13 -5.07 -24.70
C PHE A 12 -3.12 -5.49 -25.79
N ASP A 13 -2.71 -5.35 -27.05
CA ASP A 13 -3.51 -5.70 -28.23
C ASP A 13 -4.94 -5.12 -28.19
N GLY A 14 -5.08 -3.85 -27.80
CA GLY A 14 -6.37 -3.15 -27.73
C GLY A 14 -7.24 -3.57 -26.54
N ARG A 15 -6.71 -4.40 -25.64
CA ARG A 15 -7.36 -4.79 -24.38
C ARG A 15 -6.68 -4.08 -23.22
N ARG A 16 -7.48 -3.48 -22.35
CA ARG A 16 -7.01 -2.73 -21.19
C ARG A 16 -7.24 -3.50 -19.90
N TYR A 17 -6.23 -3.50 -19.04
CA TYR A 17 -6.22 -4.28 -17.80
C TYR A 17 -5.77 -3.45 -16.61
N PHE A 18 -6.42 -3.68 -15.46
CA PHE A 18 -5.99 -3.12 -14.19
C PHE A 18 -4.88 -3.96 -13.56
N TYR A 19 -3.85 -3.24 -13.11
CA TYR A 19 -2.79 -3.74 -12.25
C TYR A 19 -2.79 -2.92 -10.95
N PHE A 20 -2.72 -3.58 -9.81
CA PHE A 20 -2.59 -2.94 -8.50
C PHE A 20 -1.16 -3.11 -8.00
N TRP A 21 -0.45 -2.01 -7.76
CA TRP A 21 0.87 -2.07 -7.14
C TRP A 21 0.79 -1.62 -5.69
N HIS A 22 1.61 -2.22 -4.84
CA HIS A 22 1.72 -1.86 -3.44
C HIS A 22 3.06 -2.28 -2.84
N TYR A 23 3.47 -1.61 -1.78
CA TYR A 23 4.65 -2.01 -1.00
C TYR A 23 4.27 -3.01 0.10
N GLU A 24 4.91 -4.18 0.08
CA GLU A 24 4.85 -5.16 1.16
C GLU A 24 6.13 -5.17 1.99
N ARG A 25 6.03 -5.70 3.21
CA ARG A 25 7.17 -5.93 4.09
C ARG A 25 7.64 -7.37 3.95
N THR A 26 8.84 -7.55 3.41
CA THR A 26 9.50 -8.85 3.32
C THR A 26 10.87 -8.75 3.99
N ASN A 27 11.12 -9.56 5.02
CA ASN A 27 12.43 -9.63 5.70
C ASN A 27 13.03 -8.27 6.12
N GLY A 28 12.18 -7.36 6.61
CA GLY A 28 12.59 -6.02 7.05
C GLY A 28 12.87 -5.02 5.92
N ARG A 29 12.68 -5.42 4.64
CA ARG A 29 12.76 -4.57 3.47
C ARG A 29 11.37 -4.29 2.91
N SER A 30 11.27 -3.20 2.14
CA SER A 30 10.08 -2.88 1.36
C SER A 30 10.24 -3.45 -0.03
N GLU A 31 9.29 -4.30 -0.44
CA GLU A 31 9.23 -4.85 -1.78
C GLU A 31 8.00 -4.32 -2.49
N ARG A 32 8.20 -3.79 -3.70
CA ARG A 32 7.09 -3.34 -4.53
C ARG A 32 6.53 -4.54 -5.30
N LYS A 33 5.28 -4.89 -5.02
CA LYS A 33 4.53 -5.91 -5.76
C LYS A 33 3.57 -5.26 -6.75
N GLU A 34 3.25 -5.98 -7.81
CA GLU A 34 2.28 -5.58 -8.82
C GLU A 34 1.40 -6.78 -9.17
N ASP A 35 0.12 -6.70 -8.83
CA ASP A 35 -0.86 -7.75 -9.00
C ASP A 35 -1.74 -7.44 -10.23
N TYR A 36 -1.88 -8.41 -11.12
CA TYR A 36 -2.90 -8.36 -12.17
C TYR A 36 -4.29 -8.55 -11.55
N ILE A 37 -5.24 -7.67 -11.87
CA ILE A 37 -6.61 -7.73 -11.33
C ILE A 37 -7.60 -8.25 -12.38
N GLY A 38 -7.50 -7.78 -13.62
CA GLY A 38 -8.46 -8.14 -14.68
C GLY A 38 -8.69 -7.01 -15.68
N ARG A 39 -9.69 -7.19 -16.56
CA ARG A 39 -10.06 -6.20 -17.59
C ARG A 39 -10.76 -4.98 -16.98
N VAL A 40 -10.52 -3.81 -17.56
CA VAL A 40 -11.07 -2.54 -17.05
C VAL A 40 -12.60 -2.39 -17.19
N ASP A 41 -13.19 -3.14 -18.11
CA ASP A 41 -14.63 -3.16 -18.39
C ASP A 41 -15.42 -4.11 -17.49
N SER A 42 -14.73 -4.94 -16.70
CA SER A 42 -15.35 -5.82 -15.72
C SER A 42 -15.67 -5.07 -14.42
N GLU A 43 -16.95 -5.04 -14.05
CA GLU A 43 -17.40 -4.45 -12.78
C GLU A 43 -16.80 -5.19 -11.57
N SER A 44 -16.71 -6.52 -11.62
CA SER A 44 -16.09 -7.31 -10.55
C SER A 44 -14.61 -6.97 -10.38
N THR A 45 -13.89 -6.71 -11.49
CA THR A 45 -12.49 -6.27 -11.46
C THR A 45 -12.36 -4.89 -10.82
N ARG A 46 -13.25 -3.94 -11.15
CA ARG A 46 -13.25 -2.61 -10.53
C ARG A 46 -13.49 -2.71 -9.02
N SER A 47 -14.47 -3.50 -8.61
CA SER A 47 -14.77 -3.74 -7.20
C SER A 47 -13.62 -4.43 -6.47
N ASP A 48 -12.94 -5.41 -7.08
CA ASP A 48 -11.77 -6.05 -6.48
C ASP A 48 -10.60 -5.06 -6.29
N LEU A 49 -10.34 -4.21 -7.29
CA LEU A 49 -9.30 -3.18 -7.20
C LEU A 49 -9.54 -2.23 -6.02
N LEU A 50 -10.77 -1.69 -5.91
CA LEU A 50 -11.13 -0.78 -4.83
C LEU A 50 -11.05 -1.47 -3.46
N ARG A 51 -11.47 -2.73 -3.38
CA ARG A 51 -11.36 -3.54 -2.17
C ARG A 51 -9.90 -3.71 -1.74
N ARG A 52 -9.00 -4.06 -2.66
CA ARG A 52 -7.56 -4.20 -2.37
C ARG A 52 -6.94 -2.89 -1.89
N MET A 53 -7.32 -1.77 -2.51
CA MET A 53 -6.86 -0.44 -2.08
C MET A 53 -7.33 -0.10 -0.66
N ALA A 54 -8.59 -0.37 -0.33
CA ALA A 54 -9.10 -0.16 1.03
C ALA A 54 -8.39 -1.04 2.08
N VAL A 55 -8.14 -2.31 1.75
CA VAL A 55 -7.38 -3.22 2.63
C VAL A 55 -5.95 -2.71 2.85
N TYR A 56 -5.29 -2.21 1.79
CA TYR A 56 -3.95 -1.67 1.90
C TYR A 56 -3.92 -0.40 2.76
N HIS A 57 -4.84 0.54 2.53
CA HIS A 57 -4.92 1.78 3.31
C HIS A 57 -5.07 1.51 4.80
N ARG A 58 -5.94 0.58 5.19
CA ARG A 58 -6.10 0.21 6.61
C ARG A 58 -4.80 -0.31 7.24
N LYS A 59 -4.02 -1.10 6.50
CA LYS A 59 -2.70 -1.57 6.97
C LYS A 59 -1.69 -0.42 7.04
N ALA A 60 -1.69 0.45 6.03
CA ALA A 60 -0.82 1.62 5.97
C ALA A 60 -1.07 2.60 7.12
N GLU A 61 -2.33 2.84 7.47
CA GLU A 61 -2.73 3.68 8.61
C GLU A 61 -2.18 3.15 9.93
N GLN A 62 -2.24 1.83 10.16
CA GLN A 62 -1.65 1.20 11.35
C GLN A 62 -0.13 1.38 11.40
N GLU A 63 0.54 1.24 10.27
CA GLU A 63 1.98 1.46 10.17
C GLU A 63 2.37 2.93 10.40
N PHE A 64 1.59 3.89 9.90
CA PHE A 64 1.80 5.30 10.18
C PHE A 64 1.61 5.60 11.67
N ALA A 65 0.56 5.08 12.29
CA ALA A 65 0.33 5.23 13.73
C ALA A 65 1.49 4.65 14.56
N ALA A 66 1.96 3.45 14.22
CA ALA A 66 3.09 2.81 14.91
C ALA A 66 4.40 3.59 14.75
N ARG A 67 4.66 4.16 13.56
CA ARG A 67 5.83 5.02 13.34
C ARG A 67 5.77 6.30 14.16
N ARG A 68 4.60 6.94 14.20
CA ARG A 68 4.39 8.15 14.99
C ARG A 68 4.63 7.87 16.48
N ALA A 69 3.98 6.84 17.03
CA ALA A 69 4.14 6.49 18.44
C ALA A 69 5.60 6.20 18.83
N ARG A 70 6.37 5.56 17.94
CA ARG A 70 7.81 5.32 18.16
C ARG A 70 8.60 6.63 18.23
N ILE A 71 8.32 7.58 17.33
CA ILE A 71 9.00 8.87 17.32
C ILE A 71 8.62 9.68 18.56
N GLU A 72 7.36 9.67 18.95
CA GLU A 72 6.87 10.32 20.18
C GLU A 72 7.63 9.82 21.41
N GLY A 73 7.75 8.49 21.58
CA GLY A 73 8.52 7.92 22.69
C GLY A 73 10.01 8.28 22.67
N LEU A 74 10.62 8.42 21.49
CA LEU A 74 12.01 8.88 21.37
C LEU A 74 12.17 10.35 21.81
N ILE A 75 11.20 11.21 21.46
CA ILE A 75 11.19 12.61 21.87
C ILE A 75 11.06 12.73 23.39
N GLU A 76 10.13 11.98 24.00
CA GLU A 76 9.90 11.97 25.45
C GLU A 76 11.13 11.51 26.24
N ALA A 77 11.78 10.42 25.79
CA ALA A 77 13.00 9.91 26.41
C ALA A 77 14.15 10.93 26.36
N ALA A 78 14.28 11.69 25.27
CA ALA A 78 15.28 12.73 25.15
C ALA A 78 15.03 13.90 26.11
N HIS A 79 13.76 14.29 26.33
CA HIS A 79 13.41 15.36 27.27
C HIS A 79 13.57 14.98 28.75
N THR A 80 13.43 13.70 29.09
CA THR A 80 13.50 13.23 30.49
C THR A 80 14.96 13.00 30.97
N SER A 81 15.93 13.05 30.05
CA SER A 81 17.35 12.81 30.34
C SER A 81 18.14 14.10 30.66
N THR A 82 17.44 15.22 30.93
CA THR A 82 18.01 16.50 31.41
C THR A 82 17.61 16.72 32.86
#